data_AF-A0ABD7JKK5-F1
#
_entry.id   AF-A0ABD7JKK5-F1
#
_cell.length_a   1.000
_cell.length_b   1.000
_cell.length_c   1.000
_cell.angle_alpha   90.00
_cell.angle_beta   90.00
_cell.angle_gamma   90.00
#
_symmetry.space_group_name_H-M   'P 1'
#
loop_
_entity.id
_entity.type
_entity.pdbx_description
1 polymer ?
#
loop_
_entity_poly.entity_id
_entity_poly.type
_entity_poly.pdbx_seq_one_letter_code
_entity_poly.pdbx_strand_id
1 'polypeptide(L)'
;MITELKKIAMKFRKAVEKAIQIEEIIDHTLVKFPEGCCSFVSEYLQRYLYEHGIESLYVSGEYGSGWEGDSHAWLVAYEDIIVDITGDQYQDNEGELFYDIPVYVGEEDGFHKLFKYNGPPISYPEQEINDSRNSRLKEKKNKNYNIILKYIQN
;
A
#
# COMPACT_ATOMS: atom_id res chain seq x y z
N MET A 1 12.93 -10.78 11.02
CA MET A 1 11.53 -10.61 10.54
C MET A 1 11.34 -9.20 9.98
N ILE A 2 11.33 -8.16 10.82
CA ILE A 2 11.19 -6.74 10.39
C ILE A 2 12.21 -6.34 9.30
N THR A 3 13.49 -6.67 9.44
CA THR A 3 14.52 -6.35 8.44
C THR A 3 14.25 -6.99 7.07
N GLU A 4 13.77 -8.23 7.04
CA GLU A 4 13.46 -8.92 5.78
C GLU A 4 12.18 -8.35 5.15
N LEU A 5 11.16 -8.08 5.96
CA LEU A 5 9.93 -7.41 5.52
C LEU A 5 10.22 -6.03 4.94
N LYS A 6 11.12 -5.25 5.57
CA LYS A 6 11.59 -3.97 5.05
C LYS A 6 12.31 -4.10 3.71
N LYS A 7 13.18 -5.10 3.54
CA LYS A 7 13.83 -5.36 2.24
C LYS A 7 12.80 -5.69 1.17
N ILE A 8 11.81 -6.53 1.48
CA ILE A 8 10.72 -6.87 0.56
C ILE A 8 9.92 -5.61 0.17
N ALA A 9 9.48 -4.83 1.16
CA ALA A 9 8.73 -3.59 0.93
C ALA A 9 9.52 -2.59 0.08
N MET A 10 10.82 -2.41 0.36
CA MET A 10 11.71 -1.56 -0.44
C MET A 10 11.87 -2.04 -1.88
N LYS A 11 12.01 -3.35 -2.10
CA LYS A 11 12.07 -3.93 -3.46
C LYS A 11 10.77 -3.71 -4.21
N PHE A 12 9.65 -3.93 -3.53
CA PHE A 12 8.32 -3.76 -4.11
C PHE A 12 8.07 -2.31 -4.51
N ARG A 13 8.35 -1.36 -3.60
CA ARG A 13 8.24 0.08 -3.91
C ARG A 13 9.07 0.46 -5.14
N LYS A 14 10.34 0.06 -5.20
CA LYS A 14 11.21 0.33 -6.35
C LYS A 14 10.67 -0.25 -7.65
N ALA A 15 10.00 -1.40 -7.58
CA ALA A 15 9.38 -2.01 -8.75
C ALA A 15 8.17 -1.21 -9.24
N VAL A 16 7.34 -0.67 -8.32
CA VAL A 16 6.24 0.26 -8.65
C VAL A 16 6.79 1.52 -9.31
N GLU A 17 7.77 2.18 -8.68
CA GLU A 17 8.42 3.38 -9.21
C GLU A 17 9.00 3.12 -10.61
N LYS A 18 9.68 1.98 -10.80
CA LYS A 18 10.29 1.63 -12.08
C LYS A 18 9.26 1.39 -13.18
N ALA A 19 8.18 0.67 -12.87
CA ALA A 19 7.10 0.38 -13.80
C ALA A 19 6.38 1.65 -14.29
N ILE A 20 6.26 2.66 -13.42
CA ILE A 20 5.71 3.97 -13.75
C ILE A 20 6.73 4.79 -14.55
N GLN A 21 7.99 4.84 -14.11
CA GLN A 21 9.06 5.60 -14.77
C GLN A 21 9.26 5.22 -16.25
N ILE A 22 9.08 3.95 -16.58
CA ILE A 22 9.21 3.44 -17.95
C ILE A 22 7.87 3.39 -18.71
N GLU A 23 6.81 3.96 -18.13
CA GLU A 23 5.48 4.12 -18.73
C GLU A 23 4.77 2.80 -19.10
N GLU A 24 5.10 1.67 -18.46
CA GLU A 24 4.34 0.43 -18.65
C GLU A 24 3.07 0.42 -17.79
N ILE A 25 3.10 1.08 -16.62
CA ILE A 25 1.89 1.46 -15.89
C ILE A 25 1.42 2.83 -16.39
N ILE A 26 0.35 2.83 -17.17
CA ILE A 26 -0.38 4.03 -17.63
C ILE A 26 -1.68 4.28 -16.85
N ASP A 27 -1.90 3.51 -15.79
CA ASP A 27 -3.10 3.61 -14.99
C ASP A 27 -3.13 4.92 -14.20
N HIS A 28 -4.10 5.79 -14.48
CA HIS A 28 -4.24 7.09 -13.82
C HIS A 28 -4.33 6.99 -12.28
N THR A 29 -4.74 5.83 -11.74
CA THR A 29 -4.78 5.60 -10.29
C THR A 29 -3.41 5.29 -9.68
N LEU A 30 -2.38 5.07 -10.49
CA LEU A 30 -1.03 4.70 -10.04
C LEU A 30 0.06 5.66 -10.53
N VAL A 31 -0.12 6.36 -11.65
CA VAL A 31 0.91 7.24 -12.24
C VAL A 31 1.36 8.38 -11.33
N LYS A 32 0.56 8.73 -10.30
CA LYS A 32 0.89 9.74 -9.28
C LYS A 32 1.58 9.17 -8.04
N PHE A 33 1.95 7.88 -8.06
CA PHE A 33 2.59 7.21 -6.93
C PHE A 33 3.67 8.10 -6.26
N PRO A 34 3.62 8.29 -4.94
CA PRO A 34 2.74 7.61 -3.97
C PRO A 34 1.35 8.25 -3.76
N GLU A 35 1.04 9.41 -4.35
CA GLU A 35 -0.18 10.17 -4.06
C GLU A 35 -1.48 9.51 -4.54
N GLY A 36 -2.43 9.34 -3.62
CA GLY A 36 -3.82 8.94 -3.95
C GLY A 36 -3.96 7.50 -4.45
N CYS A 37 -2.94 6.67 -4.22
CA CYS A 37 -2.86 5.30 -4.71
C CYS A 37 -2.62 4.26 -3.60
N CYS A 38 -2.58 4.69 -2.33
CA CYS A 38 -2.29 3.86 -1.16
C CYS A 38 -3.14 2.60 -1.08
N SER A 39 -4.46 2.68 -1.37
CA SER A 39 -5.34 1.51 -1.39
C SER A 39 -4.90 0.45 -2.40
N PHE A 40 -4.73 0.83 -3.67
CA PHE A 40 -4.32 -0.10 -4.73
C PHE A 40 -2.93 -0.69 -4.49
N VAL A 41 -1.97 0.15 -4.09
CA VAL A 41 -0.59 -0.30 -3.88
C VAL A 41 -0.49 -1.22 -2.66
N SER A 42 -1.20 -0.91 -1.58
CA SER A 42 -1.26 -1.78 -0.39
C SER A 42 -1.88 -3.14 -0.73
N GLU A 43 -2.95 -3.20 -1.53
CA GLU A 43 -3.50 -4.47 -2.01
C GLU A 43 -2.51 -5.28 -2.86
N TYR A 44 -1.75 -4.62 -3.75
CA TYR A 44 -0.72 -5.29 -4.54
C TYR A 44 0.42 -5.83 -3.67
N LEU A 45 0.87 -5.03 -2.69
CA LEU A 45 1.87 -5.47 -1.73
C LEU A 45 1.35 -6.62 -0.87
N GLN A 46 0.08 -6.57 -0.43
CA GLN A 46 -0.54 -7.62 0.37
C GLN A 46 -0.54 -8.95 -0.38
N ARG A 47 -0.94 -8.92 -1.65
CA ARG A 47 -0.87 -10.09 -2.54
C ARG A 47 0.56 -10.61 -2.65
N TYR A 48 1.52 -9.72 -2.88
CA TYR A 48 2.93 -10.11 -3.01
C TYR A 48 3.46 -10.78 -1.74
N LEU A 49 3.18 -10.22 -0.56
CA LEU A 49 3.55 -10.81 0.72
C LEU A 49 2.91 -12.19 0.90
N TYR A 50 1.61 -12.32 0.59
CA TYR A 50 0.89 -13.59 0.68
C TYR A 50 1.48 -14.67 -0.24
N GLU A 51 1.78 -14.33 -1.50
CA GLU A 51 2.45 -15.24 -2.46
C GLU A 51 3.85 -15.68 -1.99
N HIS A 52 4.47 -14.93 -1.07
CA HIS A 52 5.76 -15.25 -0.43
C HIS A 52 5.61 -15.86 0.98
N GLY A 53 4.40 -16.25 1.38
CA GLY A 53 4.12 -16.90 2.66
C GLY A 53 4.12 -15.97 3.88
N ILE A 54 3.96 -14.66 3.66
CA ILE A 54 3.85 -13.65 4.71
C ILE A 54 2.41 -13.18 4.79
N GLU A 55 1.72 -13.56 5.87
CA GLU A 55 0.36 -13.07 6.13
C GLU A 55 0.39 -11.60 6.55
N SER A 56 -0.58 -10.85 6.05
CA SER A 56 -0.78 -9.44 6.40
C SER A 56 -2.24 -9.05 6.27
N LEU A 57 -2.64 -8.05 7.06
CA LEU A 57 -3.96 -7.45 7.05
C LEU A 57 -3.89 -6.10 6.35
N TYR A 58 -4.79 -5.88 5.39
CA TYR A 58 -5.04 -4.58 4.79
C TYR A 58 -5.79 -3.72 5.81
N VAL A 59 -5.27 -2.53 6.08
CA VAL A 59 -5.89 -1.55 6.97
C VAL A 59 -6.12 -0.28 6.17
N SER A 60 -7.28 0.33 6.35
CA SER A 60 -7.56 1.68 5.89
C SER A 60 -8.07 2.52 7.04
N GLY A 61 -7.67 3.78 7.10
CA GLY A 61 -8.16 4.72 8.09
C GLY A 61 -8.45 6.09 7.50
N GLU A 62 -9.21 6.88 8.25
CA GLU A 62 -9.62 8.24 7.93
C GLU A 62 -9.04 9.21 8.97
N TYR A 63 -8.58 10.36 8.49
CA TYR A 63 -8.15 11.48 9.31
C TYR A 63 -9.04 12.70 9.01
N GLY A 64 -9.41 13.48 10.01
CA GLY A 64 -10.26 14.65 9.81
C GLY A 64 -11.69 14.32 9.37
N SER A 65 -12.40 15.30 8.80
CA SER A 65 -13.76 15.13 8.29
C SER A 65 -14.13 16.17 7.24
N GLY A 66 -15.12 15.88 6.39
CA GLY A 66 -15.59 16.80 5.37
C GLY A 66 -14.54 17.05 4.27
N TRP A 67 -14.39 18.29 3.82
CA TRP A 67 -13.45 18.66 2.75
C TRP A 67 -11.98 18.67 3.16
N GLU A 68 -11.71 18.64 4.46
CA GLU A 68 -10.36 18.54 5.05
C GLU A 68 -10.05 17.11 5.50
N GLY A 69 -10.95 16.17 5.21
CA GLY A 69 -10.75 14.76 5.52
C GLY A 69 -9.76 14.11 4.56
N ASP A 70 -8.96 13.21 5.09
CA ASP A 70 -8.01 12.39 4.35
C ASP A 70 -8.20 10.91 4.67
N SER A 71 -7.67 10.04 3.83
CA SER A 71 -7.71 8.61 4.03
C SER A 71 -6.40 7.96 3.60
N HIS A 72 -5.96 6.98 4.37
CA HIS A 72 -4.74 6.25 4.07
C HIS A 72 -4.94 4.75 4.23
N ALA A 73 -4.13 3.98 3.50
CA ALA A 73 -4.16 2.52 3.56
C ALA A 73 -2.75 1.94 3.60
N TRP A 74 -2.55 0.98 4.50
CA TRP A 74 -1.29 0.30 4.75
C TRP A 74 -1.55 -1.17 5.11
N LEU A 75 -0.48 -1.91 5.39
CA LEU A 75 -0.58 -3.30 5.84
C LEU A 75 -0.10 -3.46 7.27
N VAL A 76 -0.66 -4.44 7.99
CA VAL A 76 -0.15 -4.90 9.28
C VAL A 76 0.21 -6.38 9.15
N ALA A 77 1.46 -6.73 9.43
CA ALA A 77 1.99 -8.09 9.43
C ALA A 77 2.52 -8.46 10.81
N TYR A 78 2.70 -9.75 11.08
CA TYR A 78 3.23 -10.23 12.37
C TYR A 78 2.52 -9.61 13.59
N GLU A 79 1.18 -9.56 13.55
CA GLU A 79 0.27 -8.99 14.57
C GLU A 79 0.24 -7.45 14.62
N ASP A 80 1.38 -6.77 14.74
CA ASP A 80 1.45 -5.33 15.03
C ASP A 80 2.48 -4.53 14.20
N ILE A 81 3.12 -5.17 13.21
CA ILE A 81 4.13 -4.51 12.38
C ILE A 81 3.47 -3.90 11.14
N ILE A 82 3.44 -2.57 11.11
CA ILE A 82 3.01 -1.79 9.95
C ILE A 82 4.01 -1.98 8.81
N VAL A 83 3.49 -2.07 7.58
CA VAL A 83 4.22 -1.94 6.32
C VAL A 83 3.50 -0.91 5.48
N ASP A 84 4.14 0.23 5.28
CA ASP A 84 3.62 1.30 4.45
C ASP A 84 4.69 1.76 3.46
N ILE A 85 4.35 1.70 2.18
CA ILE A 85 5.21 2.12 1.07
C ILE A 85 4.70 3.36 0.36
N THR A 86 3.68 4.02 0.93
CA THR A 86 2.98 5.19 0.38
C THR A 86 2.80 6.33 1.37
N GLY A 87 3.24 6.17 2.63
CA GLY A 87 3.07 7.20 3.66
C GLY A 87 3.68 8.55 3.26
N ASP A 88 4.78 8.55 2.50
CA ASP A 88 5.38 9.79 1.97
C ASP A 88 4.54 10.52 0.92
N GLN A 89 3.31 10.07 0.63
CA GLN A 89 2.32 10.91 -0.05
C GLN A 89 2.00 12.20 0.72
N TYR A 90 2.31 12.24 2.03
CA TYR A 90 2.11 13.39 2.89
C TYR A 90 3.40 14.21 3.14
N GLN A 91 4.42 14.05 2.30
CA GLN A 91 5.71 14.74 2.47
C GLN A 91 5.61 16.28 2.36
N ASP A 92 4.57 16.79 1.70
CA ASP A 92 4.34 18.22 1.52
C ASP A 92 3.28 18.78 2.50
N ASN A 93 2.75 17.94 3.40
CA ASN A 93 1.80 18.38 4.42
C ASN A 93 2.50 19.13 5.55
N GLU A 94 1.76 19.95 6.28
CA GLU A 94 2.23 20.59 7.51
C GLU A 94 1.65 19.89 8.76
N GLY A 95 2.31 20.07 9.90
CA GLY A 95 1.81 19.61 11.20
C GLY A 95 1.90 18.09 11.38
N GLU A 96 0.90 17.49 12.05
CA GLU A 96 0.91 16.07 12.41
C GLU A 96 0.82 15.14 11.19
N LEU A 97 0.18 15.58 10.11
CA LEU A 97 0.09 14.81 8.86
C LEU A 97 1.40 14.77 8.06
N PHE A 98 2.39 15.63 8.35
CA PHE A 98 3.67 15.58 7.64
C PHE A 98 4.31 14.21 7.83
N TYR A 99 4.63 13.55 6.72
CA TYR A 99 5.29 12.26 6.74
C TYR A 99 6.13 12.08 5.47
N ASP A 100 7.45 11.94 5.62
CA ASP A 100 8.42 11.89 4.52
C ASP A 100 9.14 10.54 4.42
N ILE A 101 8.63 9.50 5.09
CA ILE A 101 9.23 8.17 5.12
C ILE A 101 8.71 7.33 3.94
N PRO A 102 9.55 7.01 2.93
CA PRO A 102 9.08 6.32 1.73
C PRO A 102 8.73 4.83 1.98
N VAL A 103 9.44 4.20 2.92
CA VAL A 103 9.16 2.81 3.30
C VAL A 103 9.25 2.71 4.80
N TYR A 104 8.08 2.66 5.44
CA TYR A 104 7.96 2.42 6.86
C TYR A 104 7.68 0.94 7.12
N VAL A 105 8.50 0.34 7.99
CA VAL A 105 8.25 -0.98 8.54
C VAL A 105 8.61 -0.97 10.02
N GLY A 106 7.61 -1.10 10.89
CA GLY A 106 7.78 -0.98 12.34
C GLY A 106 6.46 -0.99 13.09
N GLU A 107 6.53 -0.81 14.41
CA GLU A 107 5.34 -0.64 15.26
C GLU A 107 4.57 0.64 14.90
N GLU A 108 3.36 0.81 15.44
CA GLU A 108 2.53 1.98 15.18
C GLU A 108 3.17 3.30 15.69
N ASP A 109 3.46 4.21 14.77
CA ASP A 109 4.06 5.51 15.05
C ASP A 109 3.03 6.64 15.18
N GLY A 110 3.51 7.87 15.34
CA GLY A 110 2.65 9.04 15.52
C GLY A 110 1.76 9.32 14.32
N PHE A 111 2.25 9.09 13.09
CA PHE A 111 1.51 9.34 11.87
C PHE A 111 0.35 8.34 11.71
N HIS A 112 0.61 7.05 11.87
CA HIS A 112 -0.43 6.02 11.72
C HIS A 112 -1.52 6.13 12.80
N LYS A 113 -1.17 6.63 14.01
CA LYS A 113 -2.13 6.91 15.10
C LYS A 113 -3.16 7.98 14.78
N LEU A 114 -2.90 8.84 13.80
CA LEU A 114 -3.84 9.89 13.40
C LEU A 114 -5.07 9.33 12.71
N PHE A 115 -4.95 8.18 12.05
CA PHE A 115 -6.00 7.61 11.23
C PHE A 115 -6.92 6.70 12.05
N LYS A 116 -8.19 7.06 12.12
CA LYS A 116 -9.23 6.20 12.68
C LYS A 116 -9.59 5.11 11.68
N TYR A 117 -9.60 3.86 12.11
CA TYR A 117 -9.88 2.72 11.21
C TYR A 117 -11.25 2.86 10.53
N ASN A 118 -11.25 2.68 9.21
CA ASN A 118 -12.42 2.72 8.35
C ASN A 118 -12.88 1.30 8.00
N GLY A 119 -13.30 0.57 9.03
CA GLY A 119 -13.69 -0.84 8.92
C GLY A 119 -12.67 -1.81 9.52
N PRO A 120 -13.00 -3.11 9.53
CA PRO A 120 -12.10 -4.13 10.06
C PRO A 120 -10.91 -4.34 9.10
N PRO A 121 -9.72 -4.67 9.63
CA PRO A 121 -8.61 -5.12 8.80
C PRO A 121 -8.97 -6.36 7.99
N ILE A 122 -8.53 -6.42 6.73
CA ILE A 122 -8.96 -7.44 5.75
C ILE A 122 -7.79 -8.34 5.36
N SER A 123 -7.96 -9.66 5.41
CA SER A 123 -6.94 -10.61 4.95
C SER A 123 -6.89 -10.71 3.42
N TYR A 124 -5.76 -11.11 2.84
CA TYR A 124 -5.66 -11.26 1.38
C TYR A 124 -6.71 -12.23 0.79
N PRO A 125 -6.98 -13.43 1.36
CA PRO A 125 -8.03 -14.30 0.83
C PRO A 125 -9.42 -13.64 0.82
N GLU A 126 -9.74 -12.84 1.83
CA GLU A 126 -11.01 -12.08 1.88
C GLU A 126 -11.03 -10.97 0.83
N GLN A 127 -9.90 -10.26 0.65
CA GLN A 127 -9.75 -9.24 -0.38
C GLN A 127 -9.94 -9.82 -1.79
N GLU A 128 -9.36 -10.99 -2.07
CA GLU A 128 -9.48 -11.69 -3.36
C GLU A 128 -10.93 -12.12 -3.66
N ILE A 129 -11.68 -12.53 -2.62
CA ILE A 129 -13.12 -12.82 -2.74
C ILE A 129 -13.90 -11.54 -3.08
N ASN A 130 -13.61 -10.43 -2.42
CA ASN A 130 -14.27 -9.15 -2.68
C ASN A 130 -13.99 -8.66 -4.11
N ASP A 131 -12.74 -8.71 -4.56
CA ASP A 131 -12.32 -8.31 -5.90
C ASP A 131 -12.95 -9.19 -7.00
N SER A 132 -13.19 -10.47 -6.72
CA SER A 132 -13.81 -11.40 -7.68
C SER A 132 -15.24 -10.98 -8.11
N ARG A 133 -15.90 -10.10 -7.33
CA ARG A 133 -17.23 -9.59 -7.64
C ARG A 133 -17.24 -8.57 -8.77
N ASN A 134 -16.08 -8.03 -9.15
CA ASN A 134 -15.92 -7.07 -10.25
C ASN A 134 -14.81 -7.52 -11.21
N SER A 135 -15.19 -8.24 -12.26
CA SER A 135 -14.25 -8.84 -13.22
C SER A 135 -13.33 -7.82 -13.91
N ARG A 136 -13.86 -6.64 -14.27
CA ARG A 136 -13.07 -5.58 -14.93
C ARG A 136 -12.04 -4.97 -13.99
N LEU A 137 -12.42 -4.70 -12.74
CA LEU A 137 -11.49 -4.19 -11.73
C LEU A 137 -10.40 -5.22 -11.45
N LYS A 138 -10.79 -6.50 -11.29
CA LYS A 138 -9.86 -7.60 -11.09
C LYS A 138 -8.86 -7.76 -12.24
N GLU A 139 -9.32 -7.68 -13.49
CA GLU A 139 -8.45 -7.73 -14.66
C GLU A 139 -7.44 -6.57 -14.68
N LYS A 140 -7.90 -5.34 -14.38
CA LYS A 140 -7.04 -4.15 -14.27
C LYS A 140 -5.98 -4.33 -13.18
N LYS A 141 -6.39 -4.75 -11.98
CA LYS A 141 -5.50 -5.05 -10.85
C LYS A 141 -4.45 -6.11 -11.22
N ASN A 142 -4.88 -7.21 -11.82
CA ASN A 142 -3.98 -8.28 -12.27
C ASN A 142 -2.95 -7.78 -13.29
N LYS A 143 -3.38 -6.95 -14.25
CA LYS A 143 -2.48 -6.36 -15.24
C LYS A 143 -1.40 -5.53 -14.57
N ASN A 144 -1.78 -4.59 -13.70
CA ASN A 144 -0.83 -3.72 -13.00
C ASN A 144 0.11 -4.53 -12.10
N TYR A 145 -0.43 -5.47 -11.32
CA TYR A 145 0.35 -6.37 -10.47
C TYR A 145 1.41 -7.13 -11.27
N ASN A 146 1.03 -7.75 -12.39
CA ASN A 146 1.95 -8.50 -13.24
C ASN A 146 3.03 -7.61 -13.87
N ILE A 147 2.74 -6.33 -14.13
CA ILE A 147 3.75 -5.37 -14.60
C ILE A 147 4.76 -5.09 -13.47
N ILE A 148 4.28 -4.79 -12.25
CA ILE A 148 5.15 -4.54 -11.08
C ILE A 148 6.10 -5.71 -10.86
N LEU A 149 5.61 -6.95 -10.94
CA LEU A 149 6.42 -8.17 -10.75
C LEU A 149 7.63 -8.26 -11.69
N LYS A 150 7.55 -7.71 -12.91
CA LYS A 150 8.69 -7.71 -13.87
C LYS A 150 9.89 -6.92 -13.35
N TYR A 151 9.65 -5.97 -12.44
CA TYR A 151 10.66 -5.04 -11.93
C TYR A 151 11.13 -5.35 -10.52
N ILE A 152 10.64 -6.43 -9.92
CA ILE A 152 11.16 -6.93 -8.64
C ILE A 152 12.58 -7.46 -8.86
N GLN A 153 13.57 -6.76 -8.31
CA GLN A 153 14.98 -7.15 -8.42
C GLN A 153 15.32 -8.23 -7.38
N ASN A 154 15.96 -9.31 -7.85
CA ASN A 154 16.54 -10.35 -6.99
C ASN A 154 17.70 -9.81 -6.15
#